data_AF-A0A9E0I3R6-F1
#
_entry.id   AF-A0A9E0I3R6-F1
#
_cell.length_a   1.000
_cell.length_b   1.000
_cell.length_c   1.000
_cell.angle_alpha   90.00
_cell.angle_beta   90.00
_cell.angle_gamma   90.00
#
_symmetry.space_group_name_H-M   'P 1'
#
loop_
_entity.id
_entity.type
_entity.pdbx_description
1 polymer ?
#
loop_
_entity_poly.entity_id
_entity_poly.type
_entity_poly.pdbx_seq_one_letter_code
_entity_poly.pdbx_strand_id
1 'polypeptide(L)'
;MMLLRTAVFAATASFLSTAVLAQDVTGAGASFPAPIYSKWADAYNKASGARINYQSVGSGAGIRQIRGKTVDFGASDAPLTDAELAKDGMVQFPTVIGGVVPVVNIKGMAPGQLRLTGAVLGD
;
A
#
# COMPACT_ATOMS: atom_id res chain seq x y z
N MET A 1 -51.39 -28.78 11.80
CA MET A 1 -49.98 -29.13 12.10
C MET A 1 -48.99 -28.88 10.95
N MET A 2 -49.43 -28.58 9.72
CA MET A 2 -48.53 -28.41 8.56
C MET A 2 -48.20 -26.93 8.25
N LEU A 3 -49.12 -26.01 8.59
CA LEU A 3 -48.96 -24.55 8.39
C LEU A 3 -48.05 -23.88 9.44
N LEU A 4 -47.82 -24.52 10.59
CA LEU A 4 -46.95 -23.99 11.65
C LEU A 4 -45.46 -24.32 11.39
N ARG A 5 -45.18 -25.33 10.54
CA ARG A 5 -43.81 -25.76 10.20
C ARG A 5 -43.19 -24.92 9.09
N THR A 6 -44.01 -24.34 8.20
CA THR A 6 -43.56 -23.43 7.13
C THR A 6 -43.21 -22.03 7.64
N ALA A 7 -43.88 -21.54 8.68
CA ALA A 7 -43.57 -20.24 9.29
C ALA A 7 -42.20 -20.22 9.99
N VAL A 8 -41.77 -21.34 10.57
CA VAL A 8 -40.47 -21.46 11.26
C VAL A 8 -39.31 -21.48 10.26
N PHE A 9 -39.53 -21.98 9.04
CA PHE A 9 -38.51 -22.01 7.99
C PHE A 9 -38.28 -20.65 7.32
N ALA A 10 -39.29 -19.77 7.31
CA ALA A 10 -39.17 -18.41 6.79
C ALA A 10 -38.48 -17.45 7.80
N ALA A 11 -38.58 -17.72 9.11
CA ALA A 11 -37.98 -16.89 10.15
C ALA A 11 -36.47 -17.12 10.34
N THR A 12 -35.92 -18.26 9.90
CA THR A 12 -34.48 -18.58 10.02
C THR A 12 -33.62 -18.05 8.87
N ALA A 13 -34.22 -17.55 7.78
CA ALA A 13 -33.49 -17.02 6.63
C ALA A 13 -33.02 -15.55 6.78
N SER A 14 -33.36 -14.88 7.89
CA SER A 14 -33.21 -13.41 8.00
C SER A 14 -31.96 -12.92 8.76
N PHE A 15 -31.01 -13.78 9.15
CA PHE A 15 -29.91 -13.37 10.04
C PHE A 15 -28.48 -13.71 9.61
N LEU A 16 -28.24 -14.00 8.32
CA LEU A 16 -26.87 -14.03 7.77
C LEU A 16 -26.48 -12.68 7.14
N SER A 17 -26.73 -11.60 7.86
CA SER A 17 -25.97 -10.36 7.65
C SER A 17 -24.67 -10.52 8.43
N THR A 18 -23.68 -11.21 7.86
CA THR A 18 -22.32 -11.17 8.41
C THR A 18 -21.89 -9.71 8.37
N ALA A 19 -21.80 -9.08 9.54
CA ALA A 19 -21.17 -7.78 9.65
C ALA A 19 -19.77 -7.89 9.00
N VAL A 20 -19.58 -7.22 7.86
CA VAL A 20 -18.26 -7.08 7.26
C VAL A 20 -17.46 -6.25 8.26
N LEU A 21 -16.68 -6.91 9.08
CA LEU A 21 -15.68 -6.25 9.90
C LEU A 21 -14.68 -5.64 8.92
N ALA A 22 -14.63 -4.31 8.91
CA ALA A 22 -13.61 -3.56 8.21
C ALA A 22 -12.24 -4.12 8.63
N GLN A 23 -11.58 -4.86 7.73
CA GLN A 23 -10.26 -5.41 8.02
C GLN A 23 -9.24 -4.27 7.97
N ASP A 24 -8.44 -4.18 9.02
CA ASP A 24 -7.28 -3.32 9.05
C ASP A 24 -6.18 -3.98 8.22
N VAL A 25 -5.80 -3.35 7.11
CA VAL A 25 -4.70 -3.79 6.25
C VAL A 25 -3.45 -3.03 6.65
N THR A 26 -2.35 -3.74 6.87
CA THR A 26 -1.06 -3.19 7.27
C THR A 26 -0.06 -3.30 6.12
N GLY A 27 0.71 -2.24 5.90
CA GLY A 27 1.80 -2.25 4.94
C GLY A 27 2.99 -1.44 5.41
N ALA A 28 4.15 -1.77 4.87
CA ALA A 28 5.40 -1.08 5.19
C ALA A 28 6.34 -1.02 4.00
N GLY A 29 7.12 0.06 3.89
CA GLY A 29 8.22 0.11 2.94
C GLY A 29 8.60 1.50 2.46
N ALA A 30 8.79 1.61 1.14
CA ALA A 30 9.27 2.78 0.41
C ALA A 30 8.68 4.13 0.88
N SER A 31 9.56 5.08 1.18
CA SER A 31 9.11 6.45 1.50
C SER A 31 8.64 7.22 0.27
N PHE A 32 9.10 6.84 -0.92
CA PHE A 32 8.80 7.51 -2.18
C PHE A 32 7.29 7.58 -2.48
N PRO A 33 6.51 6.47 -2.44
CA PRO A 33 5.05 6.53 -2.64
C PRO A 33 4.26 6.82 -1.36
N ALA A 34 4.90 6.98 -0.20
CA ALA A 34 4.20 7.16 1.07
C ALA A 34 3.16 8.32 1.06
N PRO A 35 3.43 9.48 0.44
CA PRO A 35 2.44 10.56 0.37
C PRO A 35 1.17 10.18 -0.38
N ILE A 36 1.29 9.47 -1.51
CA ILE A 36 0.11 9.05 -2.30
C ILE A 36 -0.64 7.91 -1.62
N TYR A 37 0.07 6.95 -1.01
CA TYR A 37 -0.56 5.87 -0.24
C TYR A 37 -1.33 6.40 0.96
N SER A 38 -0.81 7.41 1.66
CA SER A 38 -1.54 8.07 2.76
C SER A 38 -2.86 8.70 2.27
N LYS A 39 -2.84 9.38 1.12
CA LYS A 39 -4.05 9.98 0.52
C LYS A 39 -5.05 8.93 0.06
N TRP A 40 -4.58 7.84 -0.54
CA TRP A 40 -5.45 6.72 -0.93
C TRP A 40 -6.05 6.01 0.26
N ALA A 41 -5.28 5.76 1.33
CA ALA A 41 -5.77 5.14 2.55
C ALA A 41 -6.89 5.98 3.21
N ASP A 42 -6.70 7.31 3.30
CA ASP A 42 -7.72 8.23 3.81
C ASP A 42 -9.00 8.23 2.95
N ALA A 43 -8.84 8.35 1.62
CA ALA A 43 -9.97 8.36 0.70
C ALA A 43 -10.73 7.01 0.72
N TYR A 44 -9.99 5.90 0.75
CA TYR A 44 -10.56 4.56 0.80
C TYR A 44 -11.28 4.29 2.12
N ASN A 45 -10.74 4.78 3.24
CA ASN A 45 -11.40 4.70 4.53
C ASN A 45 -12.72 5.47 4.55
N LYS A 46 -12.75 6.69 3.99
CA LYS A 46 -13.99 7.48 3.89
C LYS A 46 -15.05 6.81 3.02
N ALA A 47 -14.63 6.12 1.96
CA ALA A 47 -15.54 5.46 1.02
C ALA A 47 -16.06 4.10 1.49
N SER A 48 -15.23 3.33 2.21
CA SER A 48 -15.52 1.91 2.52
C SER A 48 -15.56 1.56 4.01
N GLY A 49 -15.02 2.42 4.87
CA GLY A 49 -14.78 2.13 6.29
C GLY A 49 -13.54 1.26 6.57
N ALA A 50 -12.95 0.63 5.55
CA ALA A 50 -11.73 -0.16 5.70
C ALA A 50 -10.52 0.73 6.03
N ARG A 51 -9.62 0.26 6.90
CA ARG A 51 -8.41 1.02 7.26
C ARG A 51 -7.19 0.40 6.59
N ILE A 52 -6.36 1.26 6.01
CA ILE A 52 -5.05 0.88 5.49
C ILE A 52 -4.00 1.65 6.29
N ASN A 53 -3.21 0.94 7.08
CA ASN A 53 -2.12 1.50 7.87
C ASN A 53 -0.79 1.27 7.14
N TYR A 54 -0.19 2.35 6.63
CA TYR A 54 1.07 2.30 5.90
C TYR A 54 2.22 2.93 6.69
N GLN A 55 3.32 2.19 6.84
CA GLN A 55 4.52 2.63 7.56
C GLN A 55 5.67 2.93 6.57
N SER A 56 6.06 4.19 6.50
CA SER A 56 7.21 4.63 5.68
C SER A 56 8.53 4.33 6.41
N VAL A 57 9.11 3.17 6.15
CA VAL A 57 10.33 2.65 6.81
C VAL A 57 11.49 2.40 5.85
N GLY A 58 11.29 2.70 4.55
CA GLY A 58 12.25 2.44 3.47
C GLY A 58 12.07 1.07 2.82
N SER A 59 12.42 0.98 1.54
CA SER A 59 12.16 -0.19 0.67
C SER A 59 12.76 -1.49 1.22
N GLY A 60 14.00 -1.45 1.70
CA GLY A 60 14.65 -2.63 2.30
C GLY A 60 13.97 -3.13 3.58
N ALA A 61 13.42 -2.22 4.39
CA ALA A 61 12.65 -2.62 5.57
C ALA A 61 11.28 -3.20 5.19
N GLY A 62 10.63 -2.64 4.16
CA GLY A 62 9.39 -3.21 3.59
C GLY A 62 9.57 -4.64 3.10
N ILE A 63 10.63 -4.90 2.31
CA ILE A 63 10.97 -6.26 1.83
C ILE A 63 11.20 -7.22 3.00
N ARG A 64 11.92 -6.80 4.05
CA ARG A 64 12.14 -7.65 5.24
C ARG A 64 10.83 -7.97 5.97
N GLN A 65 9.96 -6.98 6.14
CA GLN A 65 8.70 -7.16 6.87
C GLN A 65 7.70 -8.06 6.12
N ILE A 66 7.58 -7.92 4.79
CA ILE A 66 6.69 -8.80 4.01
C ILE A 66 7.21 -10.25 3.96
N ARG A 67 8.53 -10.45 3.80
CA ARG A 67 9.16 -11.78 3.91
C ARG A 67 8.97 -12.40 5.30
N GLY A 68 9.05 -11.57 6.34
CA GLY A 68 8.78 -11.96 7.73
C GLY A 68 7.29 -12.12 8.06
N LYS A 69 6.39 -11.86 7.10
CA LYS A 69 4.92 -11.90 7.28
C LYS A 69 4.43 -11.05 8.45
N THR A 70 5.11 -9.95 8.74
CA THR A 70 4.74 -9.02 9.82
C THR A 70 3.79 -7.93 9.35
N VAL A 71 3.56 -7.83 8.05
CA VAL A 71 2.63 -6.91 7.37
C VAL A 71 1.92 -7.64 6.24
N ASP A 72 0.76 -7.12 5.83
CA ASP A 72 -0.04 -7.70 4.75
C ASP A 72 0.55 -7.41 3.35
N PHE A 73 1.23 -6.26 3.19
CA PHE A 73 1.95 -5.93 1.96
C PHE A 73 3.26 -5.18 2.22
N GLY A 74 4.25 -5.45 1.36
CA GLY A 74 5.50 -4.68 1.29
C GLY A 74 5.48 -3.68 0.14
N ALA A 75 6.20 -2.57 0.28
CA ALA A 75 6.41 -1.60 -0.79
C ALA A 75 7.90 -1.36 -1.04
N SER A 76 8.33 -1.40 -2.30
CA SER A 76 9.72 -1.17 -2.70
C SER A 76 9.79 -0.42 -4.02
N ASP A 77 10.70 0.56 -4.10
CA ASP A 77 11.07 1.23 -5.35
C ASP A 77 12.09 0.41 -6.17
N ALA A 78 12.76 -0.55 -5.53
CA ALA A 78 13.64 -1.51 -6.18
C ALA A 78 12.86 -2.81 -6.41
N PRO A 79 12.55 -3.17 -7.67
CA PRO A 79 11.83 -4.40 -7.96
C PRO A 79 12.69 -5.61 -7.59
N LEU A 80 12.05 -6.62 -6.98
CA LEU A 80 12.68 -7.92 -6.77
C LEU A 80 12.79 -8.68 -8.09
N THR A 81 13.77 -9.57 -8.17
CA THR A 81 13.89 -10.51 -9.30
C THR A 81 12.80 -11.58 -9.24
N ASP A 82 12.44 -12.17 -10.39
CA ASP A 82 11.47 -13.28 -10.44
C ASP A 82 11.89 -14.46 -9.57
N ALA A 83 13.20 -14.74 -9.48
CA ALA A 83 13.74 -15.80 -8.63
C ALA A 83 13.51 -15.53 -7.13
N GLU A 84 13.67 -14.28 -6.69
CA GLU A 84 13.37 -13.88 -5.31
C GLU A 84 11.86 -13.96 -5.02
N LEU A 85 11.03 -13.51 -5.95
CA LEU A 85 9.56 -13.58 -5.81
C LEU A 85 9.08 -15.02 -5.72
N ALA A 86 9.55 -15.89 -6.61
CA ALA A 86 9.19 -17.31 -6.63
C ALA A 86 9.65 -18.04 -5.36
N LYS A 87 10.86 -17.74 -4.87
CA LYS A 87 11.41 -18.33 -3.63
C LYS A 87 10.53 -18.03 -2.42
N ASP A 88 10.04 -16.80 -2.32
CA ASP A 88 9.28 -16.33 -1.16
C ASP A 88 7.76 -16.45 -1.35
N GLY A 89 7.30 -16.95 -2.51
CA GLY A 89 5.87 -17.06 -2.86
C GLY A 89 5.16 -15.70 -2.97
N MET A 90 5.88 -14.67 -3.42
CA MET A 90 5.37 -13.30 -3.50
C MET A 90 4.94 -12.94 -4.92
N VAL A 91 3.97 -12.02 -5.02
CA VAL A 91 3.57 -11.36 -6.26
C VAL A 91 3.93 -9.88 -6.16
N GLN A 92 4.44 -9.31 -7.24
CA GLN A 92 4.80 -7.90 -7.33
C GLN A 92 4.04 -7.23 -8.47
N PHE A 93 3.48 -6.05 -8.20
CA PHE A 93 2.79 -5.22 -9.19
C PHE A 93 3.14 -3.75 -8.97
N PRO A 94 3.26 -2.95 -10.05
CA PRO A 94 3.52 -1.51 -9.94
C PRO A 94 2.28 -0.75 -9.49
N THR A 95 2.46 0.38 -8.82
CA THR A 95 1.36 1.24 -8.35
C THR A 95 1.35 2.63 -8.98
N VAL A 96 2.48 3.33 -8.96
CA VAL A 96 2.62 4.70 -9.48
C VAL A 96 3.97 4.91 -10.15
N ILE A 97 4.04 5.91 -11.02
CA ILE A 97 5.30 6.45 -11.57
C ILE A 97 5.52 7.83 -10.94
N GLY A 98 6.75 8.10 -10.51
CA GLY A 98 7.14 9.43 -10.01
C GLY A 98 8.53 9.84 -10.51
N GLY A 99 9.00 11.00 -10.05
CA GLY A 99 10.31 11.54 -10.41
C GLY A 99 11.19 11.78 -9.18
N VAL A 100 12.48 11.48 -9.31
CA VAL A 100 13.52 11.87 -8.34
C VAL A 100 14.19 13.13 -8.88
N VAL A 101 14.33 14.17 -8.05
CA VAL A 101 14.91 15.45 -8.44
C VAL A 101 16.03 15.86 -7.48
N PRO A 102 17.14 16.44 -7.98
CA PRO A 102 18.11 17.11 -7.13
C PRO A 102 17.46 18.32 -6.46
N VAL A 103 17.70 18.49 -5.16
CA VAL A 103 17.28 19.66 -4.39
C VAL A 103 18.52 20.34 -3.85
N VAL A 104 18.66 21.65 -4.09
CA VAL A 104 19.84 22.44 -3.71
C VAL A 104 19.42 23.67 -2.90
N ASN A 105 20.31 24.14 -2.03
CA ASN A 105 20.16 25.39 -1.31
C ASN A 105 21.35 26.31 -1.65
N ILE A 106 21.18 27.15 -2.67
CA ILE A 106 22.23 28.04 -3.17
C ILE A 106 21.73 29.47 -3.09
N LYS A 107 22.46 30.32 -2.35
CA LYS A 107 22.10 31.73 -2.14
C LYS A 107 21.97 32.46 -3.47
N GLY A 108 20.88 33.18 -3.65
CA GLY A 108 20.60 33.97 -4.86
C GLY A 108 20.05 33.16 -6.04
N MET A 109 19.75 31.87 -5.85
CA MET A 109 19.20 31.01 -6.91
C MET A 109 17.77 30.57 -6.57
N ALA A 110 16.86 30.79 -7.52
CA ALA A 110 15.47 30.35 -7.43
C ALA A 110 15.30 28.88 -7.88
N PRO A 111 14.23 28.18 -7.44
CA PRO A 111 13.91 26.84 -7.91
C PRO A 111 13.83 26.76 -9.44
N GLY A 112 14.41 25.71 -10.01
CA GLY A 112 14.39 25.44 -11.46
C GLY A 112 15.42 26.20 -12.30
N GLN A 113 16.25 27.07 -11.69
CA GLN A 113 17.31 27.79 -12.42
C GLN A 113 18.57 26.95 -12.67
N LEU A 114 18.93 26.07 -11.74
CA LEU A 114 20.07 25.16 -11.91
C LEU A 114 19.72 24.09 -12.93
N ARG A 115 20.60 23.89 -13.93
CA ARG A 115 20.51 22.79 -14.88
C ARG A 115 21.74 21.92 -14.75
N LEU A 116 21.51 20.64 -14.47
CA LEU A 116 22.56 19.62 -14.36
C LEU A 116 22.36 18.58 -15.45
N THR A 117 23.46 18.01 -15.94
CA THR A 117 23.44 16.78 -16.75
C THR A 117 23.74 15.59 -15.84
N GLY A 118 23.49 14.37 -16.32
CA GLY A 118 23.81 13.16 -15.56
C GLY A 118 25.29 13.07 -15.16
N ALA A 119 26.21 13.43 -16.06
CA ALA A 119 27.64 13.45 -15.77
C ALA A 119 27.99 14.47 -14.67
N VAL A 120 27.51 15.71 -14.78
CA VAL A 120 27.80 16.77 -13.80
C VAL A 120 27.23 16.45 -12.40
N LEU A 121 26.15 15.67 -12.32
CA LEU A 121 25.59 15.23 -11.04
C LEU A 121 26.34 14.05 -10.43
N GLY A 122 26.96 13.19 -11.26
CA GLY A 122 27.53 11.91 -10.86
C GLY A 122 29.03 11.92 -10.58
N ASP A 123 29.77 12.86 -11.18
CA ASP A 123 31.21 13.07 -10.94
C ASP A 123 31.46 13.89 -9.66
#